data_AF-A0A1I2F1P7-F1
#
_entry.id   AF-A0A1I2F1P7-F1
#
_cell.length_a   1.000
_cell.length_b   1.000
_cell.length_c   1.000
_cell.angle_alpha   90.00
_cell.angle_beta   90.00
_cell.angle_gamma   90.00
#
_symmetry.space_group_name_H-M   'P 1'
#
loop_
_entity.id
_entity.type
_entity.pdbx_description
1 polymer ?
#
loop_
_entity_poly.entity_id
_entity_poly.type
_entity_poly.pdbx_seq_one_letter_code
_entity_poly.pdbx_strand_id
1 'polypeptide(L)'
;MEYGGELFFDDIIEELHHLRESDQKALSANVDPLPLHETLYYDEKQDHKWMERYYRGVGMNQSSSVSLLMDLHHLLTVTHEYTYPYHITKGQFLYTWVDLQPNGKLKGLYSGVEKNPSQVMVEDKEMIEKRYAHYQSYLFGDHSSPARKKKMIHLARKYRLNTEHVVPQSWFRAKEPMKGDLHHLFACEPECNKIRSNYPYDDFSQTETRTVSNRCGSYDGERFEPRYGKGEAARATLYFLLRYPRELNKNARQKLNIQTLVKWHENSPVTRHEKHRNQAIFEIQGNRNPFIDHPNILTPLINDLYRLSAR
;
A
#
# COMPACT_ATOMS: atom_id res chain seq x y z
N MET A 1 29.63 -30.00 -7.81
CA MET A 1 30.22 -28.87 -8.53
C MET A 1 29.24 -28.44 -9.59
N GLU A 2 29.13 -27.13 -9.74
CA GLU A 2 28.08 -26.35 -10.42
C GLU A 2 27.84 -26.74 -11.88
N TYR A 3 26.67 -26.40 -12.40
CA TYR A 3 26.46 -25.33 -13.41
C TYR A 3 25.01 -25.42 -13.93
N GLY A 4 24.24 -24.34 -13.77
CA GLY A 4 22.85 -24.25 -14.26
C GLY A 4 22.11 -22.96 -13.85
N GLY A 5 22.82 -21.86 -13.61
CA GLY A 5 22.25 -20.63 -13.04
C GLY A 5 22.38 -19.36 -13.91
N GLU A 6 23.01 -19.41 -15.08
CA GLU A 6 23.29 -18.21 -15.89
C GLU A 6 22.29 -17.98 -17.04
N LEU A 7 21.41 -18.94 -17.36
CA LEU A 7 20.48 -18.83 -18.50
C LEU A 7 19.11 -18.21 -18.18
N PHE A 8 18.87 -17.72 -16.95
CA PHE A 8 17.54 -17.23 -16.53
C PHE A 8 17.46 -15.72 -16.33
N PHE A 9 18.59 -15.00 -16.45
CA PHE A 9 18.67 -13.57 -16.15
C PHE A 9 18.65 -12.70 -17.43
N ASP A 10 19.19 -13.21 -18.53
CA ASP A 10 19.24 -12.49 -19.81
C ASP A 10 17.89 -12.51 -20.54
N ASP A 11 17.11 -13.60 -20.43
CA ASP A 11 15.75 -13.70 -21.00
C ASP A 11 14.77 -12.69 -20.36
N ILE A 12 14.93 -12.38 -19.07
CA ILE A 12 14.12 -11.38 -18.35
C ILE A 12 14.50 -9.95 -18.80
N ILE A 13 15.75 -9.70 -19.17
CA ILE A 13 16.22 -8.39 -19.65
C ILE A 13 15.69 -8.12 -21.07
N GLU A 14 15.64 -9.13 -21.93
CA GLU A 14 15.09 -9.03 -23.29
C GLU A 14 13.55 -8.84 -23.28
N GLU A 15 12.80 -9.58 -22.45
CA GLU A 15 11.36 -9.34 -22.26
C GLU A 15 11.06 -7.93 -21.71
N LEU A 16 11.89 -7.45 -20.77
CA LEU A 16 11.80 -6.08 -20.24
C LEU A 16 12.21 -5.00 -21.25
N HIS A 17 12.90 -5.35 -22.33
CA HIS A 17 13.24 -4.43 -23.42
C HIS A 17 12.14 -4.38 -24.48
N HIS A 18 11.46 -5.50 -24.78
CA HIS A 18 10.34 -5.53 -25.72
C HIS A 18 9.07 -4.86 -25.21
N LEU A 19 8.84 -4.85 -23.89
CA LEU A 19 7.74 -4.10 -23.26
C LEU A 19 7.91 -2.56 -23.31
N ARG A 20 9.04 -2.03 -23.81
CA ARG A 20 9.32 -0.58 -23.78
C ARG A 20 8.91 0.20 -25.01
N GLU A 21 8.70 -0.40 -26.18
CA GLU A 21 8.46 0.41 -27.40
C GLU A 21 6.99 0.74 -27.67
N SER A 22 6.05 -0.16 -27.36
CA SER A 22 4.61 0.10 -27.51
C SER A 22 4.10 1.07 -26.43
N ASP A 23 4.59 0.91 -25.20
CA ASP A 23 4.02 1.57 -24.02
C ASP A 23 4.64 2.97 -23.81
N GLN A 24 5.90 3.18 -24.20
CA GLN A 24 6.51 4.51 -24.19
C GLN A 24 5.84 5.49 -25.15
N LYS A 25 5.24 5.02 -26.25
CA LYS A 25 4.54 5.88 -27.20
C LYS A 25 3.22 6.42 -26.63
N ALA A 26 2.55 5.67 -25.76
CA ALA A 26 1.36 6.11 -25.04
C ALA A 26 1.72 7.01 -23.83
N LEU A 27 2.84 6.76 -23.16
CA LEU A 27 3.31 7.50 -21.97
C LEU A 27 4.10 8.78 -22.27
N SER A 28 4.64 8.94 -23.49
CA SER A 28 5.47 10.10 -23.89
C SER A 28 4.66 11.31 -24.38
N ALA A 29 3.36 11.15 -24.56
CA ALA A 29 2.49 12.31 -24.74
C ALA A 29 2.33 12.97 -23.36
N ASN A 30 3.06 14.08 -23.14
CA ASN A 30 2.91 15.00 -22.00
C ASN A 30 1.50 15.63 -21.99
N VAL A 31 0.47 14.80 -21.85
CA VAL A 31 -0.92 15.20 -21.70
C VAL A 31 -1.21 15.03 -20.23
N ASP A 32 -1.66 16.10 -19.58
CA ASP A 32 -2.20 15.99 -18.23
C ASP A 32 -3.21 14.82 -18.19
N PRO A 33 -3.21 13.98 -17.13
CA PRO A 33 -4.16 12.87 -17.05
C PRO A 33 -5.57 13.43 -17.23
N LEU A 34 -6.22 13.06 -18.34
CA LEU A 34 -7.63 13.39 -18.52
C LEU A 34 -8.41 12.68 -17.41
N PRO A 35 -9.44 13.31 -16.83
CA PRO A 35 -10.32 12.64 -15.87
C PRO A 35 -10.79 11.31 -16.47
N LEU A 36 -10.59 10.22 -15.73
CA LEU A 36 -11.04 8.91 -16.19
C LEU A 36 -12.58 8.94 -16.22
N HIS A 37 -13.17 8.50 -17.34
CA HIS A 37 -14.62 8.39 -17.43
C HIS A 37 -15.15 7.59 -16.24
N GLU A 38 -16.24 8.03 -15.61
CA GLU A 38 -16.64 7.51 -14.30
C GLU A 38 -16.77 5.98 -14.29
N THR A 39 -17.37 5.40 -15.34
CA THR A 39 -17.52 3.94 -15.50
C THR A 39 -16.23 3.22 -15.83
N LEU A 40 -15.24 3.88 -16.44
CA LEU A 40 -13.92 3.29 -16.69
C LEU A 40 -13.10 3.23 -15.40
N TYR A 41 -13.25 4.24 -14.54
CA TYR A 41 -12.53 4.27 -13.26
C TYR A 41 -13.10 3.27 -12.25
N TYR A 42 -14.42 3.20 -12.11
CA TYR A 42 -15.05 2.26 -11.17
C TYR A 42 -16.45 1.88 -11.66
N ASP A 43 -16.63 0.60 -11.97
CA ASP A 43 -17.91 0.04 -12.39
C ASP A 43 -18.62 -0.59 -11.19
N GLU A 44 -19.48 0.20 -10.55
CA GLU A 44 -20.20 -0.23 -9.35
C GLU A 44 -21.12 -1.44 -9.60
N LYS A 45 -21.70 -1.57 -10.81
CA LYS A 45 -22.61 -2.69 -11.12
C LYS A 45 -21.82 -3.98 -11.28
N GLN A 46 -20.67 -3.92 -11.94
CA GLN A 46 -19.80 -5.07 -12.11
C GLN A 46 -19.17 -5.47 -10.77
N ASP A 47 -18.69 -4.49 -10.00
CA ASP A 47 -18.07 -4.74 -8.70
C ASP A 47 -19.08 -5.38 -7.73
N HIS A 48 -20.36 -4.95 -7.75
CA HIS A 48 -21.40 -5.58 -6.94
C HIS A 48 -21.60 -7.07 -7.25
N LYS A 49 -21.65 -7.44 -8.53
CA LYS A 49 -21.76 -8.86 -8.95
C LYS A 49 -20.54 -9.67 -8.51
N TRP A 50 -19.35 -9.08 -8.59
CA TRP A 50 -18.12 -9.73 -8.13
C TRP A 50 -18.10 -9.91 -6.62
N MET A 51 -18.53 -8.91 -5.85
CA MET A 51 -18.69 -9.02 -4.40
C MET A 51 -19.64 -10.17 -4.04
N GLU A 52 -20.85 -10.21 -4.61
CA GLU A 52 -21.82 -11.29 -4.35
C GLU A 52 -21.27 -12.68 -4.67
N ARG A 53 -20.53 -12.81 -5.78
CA ARG A 53 -19.89 -14.08 -6.16
C ARG A 53 -18.77 -14.44 -5.20
N TYR A 54 -17.91 -13.49 -4.86
CA TYR A 54 -16.72 -13.69 -4.04
C TYR A 54 -17.09 -14.14 -2.61
N TYR A 55 -18.11 -13.53 -2.02
CA TYR A 55 -18.55 -13.84 -0.65
C TYR A 55 -19.68 -14.89 -0.58
N ARG A 56 -20.08 -15.52 -1.69
CA ARG A 56 -21.21 -16.47 -1.73
C ARG A 56 -21.10 -17.62 -0.71
N GLY A 57 -19.88 -18.07 -0.44
CA GLY A 57 -19.60 -19.14 0.52
C GLY A 57 -19.44 -18.68 1.96
N VAL A 58 -19.47 -17.37 2.24
CA VAL A 58 -19.27 -16.82 3.58
C VAL A 58 -20.63 -16.49 4.19
N GLY A 59 -20.94 -17.11 5.32
CA GLY A 59 -22.16 -16.78 6.06
C GLY A 59 -22.04 -15.42 6.76
N MET A 60 -22.35 -14.32 6.06
CA MET A 60 -22.23 -12.96 6.62
C MET A 60 -23.17 -12.70 7.82
N ASN A 61 -24.28 -13.45 7.90
CA ASN A 61 -25.26 -13.37 9.00
C ASN A 61 -25.05 -14.45 10.07
N GLN A 62 -23.85 -15.01 10.18
CA GLN A 62 -23.54 -16.04 11.17
C GLN A 62 -23.70 -15.53 12.60
N SER A 63 -24.25 -16.38 13.48
CA SER A 63 -24.40 -16.07 14.91
C SER A 63 -23.06 -16.09 15.67
N SER A 64 -22.01 -16.71 15.11
CA SER A 64 -20.69 -16.82 15.72
C SER A 64 -19.67 -15.94 15.00
N SER A 65 -19.16 -14.92 15.69
CA SER A 65 -18.10 -14.02 15.20
C SER A 65 -16.81 -14.76 14.86
N VAL A 66 -16.46 -15.81 15.61
CA VAL A 66 -15.26 -16.63 15.38
C VAL A 66 -15.37 -17.39 14.05
N SER A 67 -16.55 -17.94 13.75
CA SER A 67 -16.77 -18.70 12.53
C SER A 67 -16.71 -17.78 11.30
N LEU A 68 -17.35 -16.61 11.37
CA LEU A 68 -17.22 -15.58 10.34
C LEU A 68 -15.75 -15.16 10.14
N LEU A 69 -15.00 -14.97 11.22
CA LEU A 69 -13.58 -14.63 11.14
C LEU A 69 -12.77 -15.71 10.41
N MET A 70 -13.01 -16.98 10.75
CA MET A 70 -12.32 -18.12 10.14
C MET A 70 -12.66 -18.26 8.64
N ASP A 71 -13.93 -18.11 8.28
CA ASP A 71 -14.38 -18.18 6.88
C ASP A 71 -13.76 -17.06 6.06
N LEU A 72 -13.75 -15.82 6.58
CA LEU A 72 -13.11 -14.69 5.91
C LEU A 72 -11.60 -14.92 5.78
N HIS A 73 -10.91 -15.31 6.86
CA HIS A 73 -9.48 -15.62 6.81
C HIS A 73 -9.17 -16.70 5.77
N HIS A 74 -9.98 -17.77 5.73
CA HIS A 74 -9.83 -18.85 4.77
C HIS A 74 -10.06 -18.36 3.34
N LEU A 75 -11.14 -17.62 3.09
CA LEU A 75 -11.47 -17.04 1.78
C LEU A 75 -10.30 -16.18 1.28
N LEU A 76 -9.86 -15.22 2.09
CA LEU A 76 -8.71 -14.35 1.77
C LEU A 76 -7.43 -15.14 1.50
N THR A 77 -7.28 -16.31 2.13
CA THR A 77 -6.12 -17.17 1.94
C THR A 77 -6.13 -17.88 0.61
N VAL A 78 -7.27 -18.48 0.24
CA VAL A 78 -7.37 -19.28 -0.98
C VAL A 78 -7.57 -18.44 -2.24
N THR A 79 -8.04 -17.20 -2.11
CA THR A 79 -8.28 -16.31 -3.27
C THR A 79 -7.13 -15.36 -3.57
N HIS A 80 -6.11 -15.24 -2.70
CA HIS A 80 -4.88 -14.53 -3.04
C HIS A 80 -4.02 -15.42 -3.96
N GLU A 81 -4.52 -15.61 -5.18
CA GLU A 81 -4.02 -16.56 -6.18
C GLU A 81 -2.73 -16.04 -6.83
N TYR A 82 -2.68 -14.75 -7.16
CA TYR A 82 -1.56 -14.14 -7.87
C TYR A 82 -0.73 -13.30 -6.91
N THR A 83 0.39 -13.88 -6.45
CA THR A 83 1.33 -13.23 -5.55
C THR A 83 2.53 -12.70 -6.34
N TYR A 84 2.53 -11.40 -6.62
CA TYR A 84 3.64 -10.75 -7.33
C TYR A 84 4.71 -10.26 -6.35
N PRO A 85 6.00 -10.38 -6.69
CA PRO A 85 7.07 -9.75 -5.91
C PRO A 85 6.86 -8.24 -5.79
N TYR A 86 7.14 -7.66 -4.62
CA TYR A 86 6.89 -6.24 -4.33
C TYR A 86 7.40 -5.24 -5.39
N HIS A 87 8.57 -5.51 -6.00
CA HIS A 87 9.16 -4.61 -6.99
C HIS A 87 8.33 -4.54 -8.28
N ILE A 88 7.65 -5.63 -8.66
CA ILE A 88 6.70 -5.67 -9.77
C ILE A 88 5.42 -4.95 -9.36
N THR A 89 4.86 -5.31 -8.21
CA THR A 89 3.61 -4.75 -7.70
C THR A 89 3.62 -3.21 -7.68
N LYS A 90 4.71 -2.63 -7.17
CA LYS A 90 4.83 -1.19 -7.01
C LYS A 90 4.76 -0.43 -8.34
N GLY A 91 5.59 -0.82 -9.30
CA GLY A 91 5.76 -0.07 -10.55
C GLY A 91 4.65 -0.36 -11.55
N GLN A 92 4.21 -1.62 -11.63
CA GLN A 92 3.30 -2.08 -12.68
C GLN A 92 1.83 -1.89 -12.32
N PHE A 93 1.48 -1.92 -11.03
CA PHE A 93 0.08 -1.94 -10.60
C PHE A 93 -0.27 -0.79 -9.65
N LEU A 94 0.55 -0.54 -8.63
CA LEU A 94 0.20 0.42 -7.59
C LEU A 94 0.07 1.85 -8.12
N TYR A 95 1.10 2.34 -8.82
CA TYR A 95 1.16 3.74 -9.27
C TYR A 95 0.44 4.01 -10.59
N THR A 96 0.19 2.97 -11.37
CA THR A 96 -0.36 3.02 -12.72
C THR A 96 -1.86 2.84 -12.73
N TRP A 97 -2.42 2.14 -11.73
CA TRP A 97 -3.84 1.83 -11.71
C TRP A 97 -4.41 1.90 -10.31
N VAL A 98 -3.96 1.02 -9.41
CA VAL A 98 -4.63 0.78 -8.11
C VAL A 98 -4.81 2.07 -7.32
N ASP A 99 -3.76 2.88 -7.17
CA ASP A 99 -3.83 4.05 -6.30
C ASP A 99 -4.21 5.36 -7.02
N LEU A 100 -4.59 5.28 -8.30
CA LEU A 100 -5.09 6.45 -9.02
C LEU A 100 -6.37 6.95 -8.39
N GLN A 101 -6.50 8.27 -8.29
CA GLN A 101 -7.73 8.97 -7.95
C GLN A 101 -8.60 9.12 -9.20
N PRO A 102 -9.89 9.48 -9.07
CA PRO A 102 -10.78 9.66 -10.23
C PRO A 102 -10.28 10.69 -11.26
N ASN A 103 -9.48 11.67 -10.82
CA ASN A 103 -8.85 12.67 -11.67
C ASN A 103 -7.56 12.17 -12.36
N GLY A 104 -7.23 10.87 -12.25
CA GLY A 104 -6.04 10.26 -12.85
C GLY A 104 -4.73 10.58 -12.13
N LYS A 105 -4.77 11.24 -10.97
CA LYS A 105 -3.58 11.57 -10.16
C LYS A 105 -3.39 10.58 -9.02
N LEU A 106 -2.18 10.46 -8.53
CA LEU A 106 -1.88 9.82 -7.25
C LEU A 106 -2.09 10.82 -6.12
N LYS A 107 -2.46 10.33 -4.94
CA LYS A 107 -2.62 11.14 -3.72
C LYS A 107 -1.83 10.51 -2.59
N GLY A 108 -0.94 11.29 -1.97
CA GLY A 108 -0.17 10.83 -0.81
C GLY A 108 -1.08 10.49 0.36
N LEU A 109 -1.01 9.25 0.87
CA LEU A 109 -1.93 8.74 1.90
C LEU A 109 -2.08 9.68 3.10
N TYR A 110 -0.97 10.14 3.66
CA TYR A 110 -0.98 10.89 4.92
C TYR A 110 -1.13 12.40 4.73
N SER A 111 -0.60 12.97 3.64
CA SER A 111 -0.61 14.42 3.41
C SER A 111 -1.75 14.90 2.52
N GLY A 112 -2.38 13.99 1.76
CA GLY A 112 -3.41 14.31 0.78
C GLY A 112 -2.90 15.06 -0.46
N VAL A 113 -1.58 15.21 -0.64
CA VAL A 113 -1.01 15.94 -1.77
C VAL A 113 -1.13 15.10 -3.05
N GLU A 114 -1.62 15.72 -4.12
CA GLU A 114 -1.80 15.07 -5.42
C GLU A 114 -0.55 15.20 -6.31
N LYS A 115 -0.32 14.19 -7.17
CA LYS A 115 0.73 14.17 -8.20
C LYS A 115 0.35 13.39 -9.44
N ASN A 116 0.93 13.77 -10.57
CA ASN A 116 0.76 13.02 -11.81
C ASN A 116 1.55 11.69 -11.74
N PRO A 117 0.98 10.56 -12.20
CA PRO A 117 1.66 9.26 -12.15
C PRO A 117 2.98 9.23 -12.92
N SER A 118 3.03 9.89 -14.09
CA SER A 118 4.23 9.98 -14.93
C SER A 118 5.41 10.62 -14.19
N GLN A 119 5.16 11.65 -13.38
CA GLN A 119 6.20 12.28 -12.55
C GLN A 119 6.75 11.28 -11.53
N VAL A 120 5.89 10.51 -10.87
CA VAL A 120 6.30 9.51 -9.88
C VAL A 120 7.09 8.38 -10.52
N MET A 121 6.68 7.90 -11.69
CA MET A 121 7.37 6.81 -12.42
C MET A 121 8.75 7.23 -12.91
N VAL A 122 8.88 8.43 -13.49
CA VAL A 122 10.19 9.00 -13.89
C VAL A 122 11.09 9.17 -12.67
N GLU A 123 10.55 9.69 -11.57
CA GLU A 123 11.31 9.89 -10.35
C GLU A 123 11.73 8.59 -9.66
N ASP A 124 10.96 7.50 -9.81
CA ASP A 124 11.32 6.16 -9.32
C ASP A 124 12.40 5.51 -10.20
N LYS A 125 12.33 5.69 -11.54
CA LYS A 125 13.42 5.32 -12.46
C LYS A 125 14.72 6.04 -12.08
N GLU A 126 14.66 7.35 -11.83
CA GLU A 126 15.83 8.08 -11.31
C GLU A 126 16.29 7.56 -9.95
N MET A 127 15.39 7.04 -9.10
CA MET A 127 15.77 6.45 -7.81
C MET A 127 16.51 5.12 -8.01
N ILE A 128 16.03 4.29 -8.93
CA ILE A 128 16.67 3.04 -9.33
C ILE A 128 18.05 3.35 -9.92
N GLU A 129 18.16 4.31 -10.84
CA GLU A 129 19.43 4.77 -11.40
C GLU A 129 20.35 5.35 -10.32
N LYS A 130 19.84 6.13 -9.36
CA LYS A 130 20.63 6.64 -8.23
C LYS A 130 21.08 5.52 -7.26
N ARG A 131 20.25 4.50 -7.03
CA ARG A 131 20.61 3.31 -6.23
C ARG A 131 21.64 2.47 -6.96
N TYR A 132 21.48 2.30 -8.27
CA TYR A 132 22.43 1.63 -9.15
C TYR A 132 23.76 2.37 -9.17
N ALA A 133 23.75 3.69 -9.35
CA ALA A 133 24.94 4.53 -9.26
C ALA A 133 25.57 4.53 -7.84
N HIS A 134 24.76 4.45 -6.79
CA HIS A 134 25.25 4.31 -5.42
C HIS A 134 25.89 2.93 -5.18
N TYR A 135 25.30 1.87 -5.71
CA TYR A 135 25.82 0.51 -5.69
C TYR A 135 27.10 0.39 -6.52
N GLN A 136 27.14 0.98 -7.72
CA GLN A 136 28.34 1.14 -8.53
C GLN A 136 29.42 1.94 -7.79
N SER A 137 29.06 3.00 -7.05
CA SER A 137 30.01 3.76 -6.23
C SER A 137 30.53 3.01 -5.00
N TYR A 138 29.76 2.04 -4.51
CA TYR A 138 30.19 1.14 -3.44
C TYR A 138 31.18 0.09 -3.97
N LEU A 139 30.97 -0.36 -5.21
CA LEU A 139 31.87 -1.28 -5.90
C LEU A 139 33.13 -0.58 -6.45
N PHE A 140 33.03 0.70 -6.81
CA PHE A 140 34.08 1.47 -7.49
C PHE A 140 34.04 2.95 -7.05
N GLY A 141 34.76 3.36 -6.01
CA GLY A 141 34.76 4.76 -5.55
C GLY A 141 35.84 5.63 -6.20
N ASP A 142 35.47 6.78 -6.80
CA ASP A 142 35.77 8.15 -6.31
C ASP A 142 34.98 9.26 -7.08
N HIS A 143 34.99 10.50 -6.57
CA HIS A 143 33.90 11.47 -6.48
C HIS A 143 33.53 12.38 -7.67
N SER A 144 32.22 12.60 -7.85
CA SER A 144 31.65 13.78 -8.53
C SER A 144 30.94 14.72 -7.52
N SER A 145 31.57 15.85 -7.18
CA SER A 145 31.13 17.03 -6.37
C SER A 145 29.93 16.88 -5.38
N PRO A 146 30.18 16.98 -4.05
CA PRO A 146 29.16 16.90 -2.99
C PRO A 146 28.07 17.98 -3.02
N ALA A 147 28.39 19.20 -3.50
CA ALA A 147 27.46 20.34 -3.50
C ALA A 147 26.37 20.23 -4.58
N ARG A 148 26.73 19.71 -5.77
CA ARG A 148 25.78 19.45 -6.87
C ARG A 148 24.86 18.26 -6.56
N LYS A 149 25.40 17.19 -5.95
CA LYS A 149 24.62 16.06 -5.42
C LYS A 149 23.61 16.50 -4.35
N LYS A 150 24.01 17.33 -3.38
CA LYS A 150 23.08 17.84 -2.34
C LYS A 150 21.91 18.65 -2.92
N LYS A 151 22.16 19.52 -3.91
CA LYS A 151 21.12 20.38 -4.52
C LYS A 151 20.13 19.58 -5.37
N MET A 152 20.60 18.59 -6.15
CA MET A 152 19.73 17.70 -6.95
C MET A 152 18.96 16.68 -6.09
N ILE A 153 19.58 16.13 -5.05
CA ILE A 153 18.91 15.24 -4.08
C ILE A 153 17.81 16.00 -3.31
N HIS A 154 18.05 17.25 -2.94
CA HIS A 154 17.07 18.08 -2.25
C HIS A 154 15.85 18.39 -3.14
N LEU A 155 16.08 18.75 -4.41
CA LEU A 155 14.99 19.06 -5.36
C LEU A 155 14.17 17.80 -5.73
N ALA A 156 14.83 16.67 -5.97
CA ALA A 156 14.17 15.39 -6.23
C ALA A 156 13.39 14.87 -5.00
N ARG A 157 13.86 15.12 -3.78
CA ARG A 157 13.15 14.71 -2.55
C ARG A 157 11.86 15.52 -2.30
N LYS A 158 11.79 16.76 -2.79
CA LYS A 158 10.68 17.69 -2.53
C LYS A 158 9.38 17.26 -3.23
N TYR A 159 9.46 16.47 -4.31
CA TYR A 159 8.31 16.09 -5.14
C TYR A 159 8.18 14.58 -5.42
N ARG A 160 8.81 13.72 -4.61
CA ARG A 160 8.67 12.25 -4.71
C ARG A 160 7.45 11.67 -4.01
N LEU A 161 6.90 10.58 -4.53
CA LEU A 161 6.13 9.60 -3.76
C LEU A 161 7.00 8.32 -3.61
N ASN A 162 6.83 7.66 -2.48
CA ASN A 162 7.34 6.36 -2.09
C ASN A 162 6.15 5.42 -1.87
N THR A 163 6.39 4.13 -1.72
CA THR A 163 5.35 3.20 -1.28
C THR A 163 5.33 3.14 0.23
N GLU A 164 4.19 3.51 0.81
CA GLU A 164 3.86 3.24 2.19
C GLU A 164 3.36 1.81 2.34
N HIS A 165 3.98 1.06 3.24
CA HIS A 165 3.41 -0.17 3.79
C HIS A 165 2.67 0.20 5.07
N VAL A 166 1.33 0.33 5.04
CA VAL A 166 0.58 0.77 6.24
C VAL A 166 0.67 -0.23 7.39
N VAL A 167 1.05 -1.47 7.13
CA VAL A 167 1.69 -2.32 8.15
C VAL A 167 3.21 -2.27 7.92
N PRO A 168 4.03 -1.78 8.86
CA PRO A 168 5.47 -1.62 8.62
C PRO A 168 6.14 -2.95 8.28
N GLN A 169 7.02 -2.94 7.26
CA GLN A 169 7.77 -4.15 6.86
C GLN A 169 8.57 -4.78 8.01
N SER A 170 9.08 -3.96 8.93
CA SER A 170 9.80 -4.44 10.12
C SER A 170 8.93 -5.29 11.06
N TRP A 171 7.60 -5.14 11.00
CA TRP A 171 6.67 -5.87 11.84
C TRP A 171 6.49 -7.33 11.40
N PHE A 172 6.64 -7.63 10.12
CA PHE A 172 6.45 -8.98 9.54
C PHE A 172 7.68 -9.51 8.77
N ARG A 173 8.86 -8.91 9.03
CA ARG A 173 10.16 -9.30 8.42
C ARG A 173 10.20 -9.14 6.91
N ALA A 174 9.37 -8.26 6.33
CA ALA A 174 9.32 -7.99 4.90
C ALA A 174 9.15 -9.25 4.02
N LYS A 175 8.49 -10.29 4.54
CA LYS A 175 8.29 -11.55 3.82
C LYS A 175 7.24 -11.40 2.73
N GLU A 176 7.45 -12.08 1.61
CA GLU A 176 6.39 -12.31 0.63
C GLU A 176 5.44 -13.42 1.14
N PRO A 177 4.16 -13.42 0.73
CA PRO A 177 3.51 -12.46 -0.19
C PRO A 177 3.07 -11.15 0.49
N MET A 178 3.22 -11.02 1.80
CA MET A 178 2.77 -9.83 2.55
C MET A 178 3.41 -8.56 2.01
N LYS A 179 4.70 -8.54 1.70
CA LYS A 179 5.39 -7.32 1.25
C LYS A 179 4.83 -6.77 -0.06
N GLY A 180 4.40 -7.65 -0.97
CA GLY A 180 3.80 -7.33 -2.26
C GLY A 180 2.27 -7.24 -2.27
N ASP A 181 1.57 -7.47 -1.15
CA ASP A 181 0.10 -7.43 -1.10
C ASP A 181 -0.43 -5.98 -1.18
N LEU A 182 -1.01 -5.61 -2.33
CA LEU A 182 -1.52 -4.28 -2.67
C LEU A 182 -2.52 -3.70 -1.67
N HIS A 183 -3.24 -4.54 -0.92
CA HIS A 183 -4.25 -4.07 0.03
C HIS A 183 -3.69 -3.22 1.17
N HIS A 184 -2.38 -3.27 1.42
CA HIS A 184 -1.72 -2.39 2.40
C HIS A 184 -0.59 -1.53 1.82
N LEU A 185 -0.51 -1.40 0.49
CA LEU A 185 0.44 -0.54 -0.20
C LEU A 185 -0.23 0.74 -0.71
N PHE A 186 0.34 1.90 -0.41
CA PHE A 186 -0.19 3.20 -0.85
C PHE A 186 0.93 4.11 -1.34
N ALA A 187 0.61 5.05 -2.23
CA ALA A 187 1.50 6.15 -2.57
C ALA A 187 1.57 7.13 -1.39
N CYS A 188 2.78 7.57 -1.05
CA CYS A 188 3.01 8.44 0.10
C CYS A 188 4.31 9.22 -0.09
N GLU A 189 4.39 10.48 0.31
CA GLU A 189 5.64 11.23 0.20
C GLU A 189 6.77 10.56 1.00
N PRO A 190 8.02 10.49 0.49
CA PRO A 190 9.15 9.95 1.25
C PRO A 190 9.35 10.65 2.60
N GLU A 191 9.03 11.94 2.68
CA GLU A 191 9.03 12.69 3.94
C GLU A 191 8.01 12.13 4.92
N CYS A 192 6.75 12.00 4.51
CA CYS A 192 5.68 11.49 5.35
C CYS A 192 5.88 10.03 5.74
N ASN A 193 6.32 9.18 4.81
CA ASN A 193 6.68 7.78 5.06
C ASN A 193 7.84 7.68 6.07
N LYS A 194 8.88 8.52 5.93
CA LYS A 194 9.98 8.59 6.89
C LYS A 194 9.52 9.04 8.27
N ILE A 195 8.66 10.06 8.35
CA ILE A 195 8.10 10.56 9.62
C ILE A 195 7.27 9.46 10.30
N ARG A 196 6.41 8.79 9.53
CA ARG A 196 5.57 7.69 10.02
C ARG A 196 6.44 6.57 10.60
N SER A 197 7.59 6.28 10.00
CA SER A 197 8.54 5.27 10.47
C SER A 197 7.88 3.88 10.62
N ASN A 198 7.99 3.25 11.78
CA ASN A 198 7.27 2.03 12.15
C ASN A 198 6.39 2.26 13.40
N TYR A 199 5.97 3.50 13.63
CA TYR A 199 5.15 3.85 14.78
C TYR A 199 3.74 3.25 14.63
N PRO A 200 3.18 2.63 15.69
CA PRO A 200 1.77 2.30 15.72
C PRO A 200 0.90 3.54 15.51
N TYR A 201 -0.25 3.32 14.89
CA TYR A 201 -1.26 4.35 14.75
C TYR A 201 -1.93 4.62 16.10
N ASP A 202 -2.07 5.89 16.45
CA ASP A 202 -2.89 6.31 17.57
C ASP A 202 -3.44 7.72 17.36
N ASP A 203 -4.41 8.15 18.16
CA ASP A 203 -4.85 9.54 18.22
C ASP A 203 -4.00 10.32 19.24
N PHE A 204 -3.79 11.62 18.98
CA PHE A 204 -3.22 12.56 19.95
C PHE A 204 -4.28 13.49 20.51
N SER A 205 -4.17 13.81 21.80
CA SER A 205 -4.91 14.91 22.42
C SER A 205 -4.18 16.24 22.24
N GLN A 206 -4.93 17.33 22.20
CA GLN A 206 -4.37 18.69 22.03
C GLN A 206 -3.47 19.13 23.19
N THR A 207 -3.52 18.44 24.33
CA THR A 207 -2.76 18.77 25.54
C THR A 207 -1.39 18.09 25.61
N GLU A 208 -1.07 17.21 24.64
CA GLU A 208 0.21 16.50 24.63
C GLU A 208 1.35 17.40 24.16
N THR A 209 2.30 17.66 25.06
CA THR A 209 3.38 18.64 24.86
C THR A 209 4.55 18.12 24.02
N ARG A 210 4.66 16.82 23.79
CA ARG A 210 5.75 16.18 23.01
C ARG A 210 5.37 15.94 21.54
N THR A 211 4.14 16.24 21.16
CA THR A 211 3.60 15.97 19.82
C THR A 211 4.10 17.01 18.81
N VAL A 212 4.73 16.54 17.74
CA VAL A 212 5.06 17.35 16.56
C VAL A 212 3.97 17.13 15.52
N SER A 213 3.40 18.22 15.00
CA SER A 213 2.37 18.17 13.95
C SER A 213 2.84 18.88 12.69
N ASN A 214 2.62 18.26 11.53
CA ASN A 214 2.89 18.86 10.22
C ASN A 214 1.89 18.37 9.16
N ARG A 215 2.18 18.63 7.88
CA ARG A 215 1.31 18.24 6.76
C ARG A 215 1.04 16.75 6.63
N CYS A 216 1.90 15.89 7.17
CA CYS A 216 1.76 14.44 7.15
C CYS A 216 0.87 13.93 8.28
N GLY A 217 0.84 14.61 9.43
CA GLY A 217 0.21 14.12 10.64
C GLY A 217 0.91 14.58 11.91
N SER A 218 0.53 13.94 13.01
CA SER A 218 1.06 14.17 14.35
C SER A 218 1.89 12.97 14.81
N TYR A 219 2.99 13.20 15.53
CA TYR A 219 3.86 12.14 16.04
C TYR A 219 4.70 12.61 17.24
N ASP A 220 5.06 11.67 18.13
CA ASP A 220 5.88 11.92 19.33
C ASP A 220 7.17 11.07 19.38
N GLY A 221 7.43 10.30 18.32
CA GLY A 221 8.53 9.34 18.26
C GLY A 221 8.18 7.94 18.77
N GLU A 222 6.93 7.72 19.18
CA GLU A 222 6.39 6.43 19.62
C GLU A 222 5.10 6.06 18.88
N ARG A 223 4.25 7.05 18.54
CA ARG A 223 2.96 6.90 17.86
C ARG A 223 2.88 7.84 16.66
N PHE A 224 1.95 7.55 15.75
CA PHE A 224 1.68 8.38 14.58
C PHE A 224 0.18 8.50 14.31
N GLU A 225 -0.29 9.74 14.11
CA GLU A 225 -1.67 10.05 13.72
C GLU A 225 -1.64 10.70 12.33
N PRO A 226 -2.15 10.04 11.29
CA PRO A 226 -2.22 10.62 9.96
C PRO A 226 -3.07 11.88 9.90
N ARG A 227 -2.64 12.88 9.10
CA ARG A 227 -3.48 14.06 8.80
C ARG A 227 -4.66 13.70 7.89
N TYR A 228 -4.41 12.84 6.90
CA TYR A 228 -5.39 12.22 6.01
C TYR A 228 -5.19 10.70 5.98
N GLY A 229 -6.14 9.96 5.39
CA GLY A 229 -5.96 8.52 5.17
C GLY A 229 -6.20 7.63 6.39
N LYS A 230 -6.86 8.15 7.45
CA LYS A 230 -7.12 7.40 8.69
C LYS A 230 -7.98 6.15 8.43
N GLY A 231 -9.08 6.30 7.67
CA GLY A 231 -9.99 5.20 7.35
C GLY A 231 -9.31 4.14 6.46
N GLU A 232 -8.59 4.59 5.44
CA GLU A 232 -7.83 3.77 4.50
C GLU A 232 -6.75 2.95 5.24
N ALA A 233 -5.94 3.62 6.07
CA ALA A 233 -4.90 2.96 6.88
C ALA A 233 -5.51 1.97 7.89
N ALA A 234 -6.64 2.32 8.50
CA ALA A 234 -7.36 1.45 9.42
C ALA A 234 -7.86 0.17 8.73
N ARG A 235 -8.60 0.30 7.63
CA ARG A 235 -9.15 -0.86 6.89
C ARG A 235 -8.08 -1.75 6.30
N ALA A 236 -7.00 -1.17 5.77
CA ALA A 236 -5.87 -1.93 5.26
C ALA A 236 -5.11 -2.67 6.39
N THR A 237 -4.94 -2.05 7.55
CA THR A 237 -4.33 -2.71 8.72
C THR A 237 -5.22 -3.82 9.27
N LEU A 238 -6.53 -3.58 9.42
CA LEU A 238 -7.51 -4.59 9.86
C LEU A 238 -7.57 -5.77 8.89
N TYR A 239 -7.56 -5.50 7.58
CA TYR A 239 -7.42 -6.53 6.54
C TYR A 239 -6.15 -7.36 6.74
N PHE A 240 -5.00 -6.71 6.98
CA PHE A 240 -3.74 -7.41 7.17
C PHE A 240 -3.80 -8.36 8.38
N LEU A 241 -4.42 -7.94 9.49
CA LEU A 241 -4.61 -8.78 10.68
C LEU A 241 -5.51 -9.99 10.38
N LEU A 242 -6.57 -9.78 9.59
CA LEU A 242 -7.49 -10.85 9.19
C LEU A 242 -6.81 -11.83 8.22
N ARG A 243 -6.05 -11.34 7.26
CA ARG A 243 -5.34 -12.16 6.26
C ARG A 243 -4.13 -12.89 6.84
N TYR A 244 -3.37 -12.24 7.73
CA TYR A 244 -2.07 -12.69 8.24
C TYR A 244 -2.00 -12.70 9.79
N PRO A 245 -2.91 -13.41 10.48
CA PRO A 245 -3.15 -13.25 11.93
C PRO A 245 -1.96 -13.62 12.84
N ARG A 246 -0.89 -14.23 12.31
CA ARG A 246 0.27 -14.70 13.09
C ARG A 246 1.62 -14.17 12.58
N GLU A 247 1.62 -13.29 11.58
CA GLU A 247 2.86 -12.86 10.92
C GLU A 247 3.51 -11.65 11.58
N LEU A 248 2.75 -10.87 12.36
CA LEU A 248 3.31 -9.77 13.14
C LEU A 248 4.24 -10.30 14.22
N ASN A 249 5.39 -9.66 14.41
CA ASN A 249 6.30 -9.97 15.50
C ASN A 249 5.74 -9.52 16.86
N LYS A 250 6.28 -10.06 17.95
CA LYS A 250 5.77 -9.82 19.32
C LYS A 250 5.69 -8.32 19.68
N ASN A 251 6.70 -7.54 19.33
CA ASN A 251 6.76 -6.11 19.64
C ASN A 251 5.67 -5.32 18.89
N ALA A 252 5.46 -5.63 17.61
CA ALA A 252 4.39 -5.05 16.81
C ALA A 252 3.01 -5.34 17.41
N ARG A 253 2.76 -6.60 17.79
CA ARG A 253 1.49 -7.01 18.42
C ARG A 253 1.19 -6.26 19.72
N GLN A 254 2.22 -6.01 20.54
CA GLN A 254 2.08 -5.27 21.81
C GLN A 254 1.80 -3.78 21.61
N LYS A 255 2.29 -3.19 20.51
CA LYS A 255 2.17 -1.76 20.22
C LYS A 255 0.92 -1.39 19.41
N LEU A 256 0.33 -2.37 18.72
CA LEU A 256 -0.81 -2.16 17.85
C LEU A 256 -2.06 -1.73 18.65
N ASN A 257 -2.60 -0.55 18.34
CA ASN A 257 -3.83 -0.06 18.95
C ASN A 257 -5.05 -0.37 18.05
N ILE A 258 -5.60 -1.58 18.17
CA ILE A 258 -6.79 -1.99 17.40
C ILE A 258 -8.00 -1.09 17.69
N GLN A 259 -8.12 -0.56 18.92
CA GLN A 259 -9.23 0.32 19.27
C GLN A 259 -9.25 1.58 18.42
N THR A 260 -8.07 2.19 18.23
CA THR A 260 -7.93 3.36 17.38
C THR A 260 -8.23 3.03 15.91
N LEU A 261 -7.82 1.87 15.41
CA LEU A 261 -8.16 1.43 14.04
C LEU A 261 -9.66 1.23 13.85
N VAL A 262 -10.33 0.57 14.80
CA VAL A 262 -11.80 0.38 14.76
C VAL A 262 -12.49 1.74 14.78
N LYS A 263 -12.10 2.64 15.67
CA LYS A 263 -12.63 3.99 15.75
C LYS A 263 -12.45 4.76 14.44
N TRP A 264 -11.28 4.68 13.80
CA TRP A 264 -11.03 5.36 12.53
C TRP A 264 -11.86 4.76 11.39
N HIS A 265 -12.03 3.45 11.36
CA HIS A 265 -12.91 2.76 10.41
C HIS A 265 -14.36 3.22 10.54
N GLU A 266 -14.89 3.25 11.76
CA GLU A 266 -16.28 3.66 12.02
C GLU A 266 -16.54 5.14 11.69
N ASN A 267 -15.56 6.02 11.96
CA ASN A 267 -15.70 7.46 11.72
C ASN A 267 -15.36 7.88 10.28
N SER A 268 -14.87 6.96 9.43
CA SER A 268 -14.44 7.27 8.06
C SER A 268 -15.19 6.40 7.06
N PRO A 269 -16.28 6.90 6.44
CA PRO A 269 -17.00 6.16 5.40
C PRO A 269 -16.07 5.69 4.27
N VAL A 270 -16.36 4.52 3.71
CA VAL A 270 -15.60 3.99 2.56
C VAL A 270 -15.78 4.92 1.36
N THR A 271 -14.65 5.36 0.81
CA THR A 271 -14.64 6.29 -0.31
C THR A 271 -14.74 5.57 -1.65
N ARG A 272 -15.06 6.31 -2.72
CA ARG A 272 -15.03 5.79 -4.10
C ARG A 272 -13.63 5.33 -4.53
N HIS A 273 -12.58 5.99 -4.04
CA HIS A 273 -11.19 5.58 -4.29
C HIS A 273 -10.89 4.22 -3.66
N GLU A 274 -11.37 3.96 -2.46
CA GLU A 274 -11.20 2.65 -1.82
C GLU A 274 -11.96 1.53 -2.52
N LYS A 275 -13.18 1.81 -3.00
CA LYS A 275 -13.95 0.85 -3.81
C LYS A 275 -13.20 0.51 -5.11
N HIS A 276 -12.71 1.54 -5.83
CA HIS A 276 -11.86 1.36 -7.01
C HIS A 276 -10.63 0.50 -6.71
N ARG A 277 -9.87 0.86 -5.66
CA ARG A 277 -8.70 0.09 -5.21
C ARG A 277 -9.06 -1.37 -4.99
N ASN A 278 -10.15 -1.63 -4.27
CA ASN A 278 -10.55 -2.99 -3.94
C ASN A 278 -10.93 -3.81 -5.18
N GLN A 279 -11.63 -3.20 -6.15
CA GLN A 279 -11.94 -3.81 -7.44
C GLN A 279 -10.66 -4.09 -8.26
N ALA A 280 -9.78 -3.10 -8.39
CA ALA A 280 -8.53 -3.24 -9.14
C ALA A 280 -7.62 -4.32 -8.54
N ILE A 281 -7.48 -4.36 -7.20
CA ILE A 281 -6.68 -5.38 -6.53
C ILE A 281 -7.29 -6.77 -6.69
N PHE A 282 -8.63 -6.88 -6.67
CA PHE A 282 -9.30 -8.15 -6.94
C PHE A 282 -8.97 -8.70 -8.33
N GLU A 283 -8.98 -7.85 -9.35
CA GLU A 283 -8.59 -8.25 -10.71
C GLU A 283 -7.13 -8.72 -10.80
N ILE A 284 -6.24 -8.11 -10.00
CA ILE A 284 -4.79 -8.37 -10.06
C ILE A 284 -4.37 -9.57 -9.21
N GLN A 285 -4.85 -9.65 -7.96
CA GLN A 285 -4.40 -10.62 -6.95
C GLN A 285 -5.43 -11.72 -6.65
N GLY A 286 -6.70 -11.51 -7.03
CA GLY A 286 -7.81 -12.43 -6.80
C GLY A 286 -8.52 -12.24 -5.45
N ASN A 287 -7.94 -11.51 -4.48
CA ASN A 287 -8.50 -11.31 -3.15
C ASN A 287 -9.05 -9.89 -2.93
N ARG A 288 -10.06 -9.77 -2.07
CA ARG A 288 -10.74 -8.51 -1.71
C ARG A 288 -10.51 -8.13 -0.25
N ASN A 289 -10.64 -6.85 0.09
CA ASN A 289 -10.69 -6.37 1.46
C ASN A 289 -12.15 -6.34 1.98
N PRO A 290 -12.53 -7.23 2.93
CA PRO A 290 -13.90 -7.31 3.42
C PRO A 290 -14.38 -6.06 4.16
N PHE A 291 -13.45 -5.28 4.75
CA PHE A 291 -13.79 -4.06 5.45
C PHE A 291 -14.08 -2.88 4.52
N ILE A 292 -13.75 -3.00 3.22
CA ILE A 292 -14.17 -2.06 2.18
C ILE A 292 -15.53 -2.49 1.60
N ASP A 293 -15.69 -3.77 1.28
CA ASP A 293 -16.93 -4.31 0.67
C ASP A 293 -18.12 -4.31 1.64
N HIS A 294 -17.87 -4.67 2.90
CA HIS A 294 -18.89 -4.77 3.93
C HIS A 294 -18.43 -4.11 5.24
N PRO A 295 -18.39 -2.76 5.32
CA PRO A 295 -17.82 -2.05 6.47
C PRO A 295 -18.43 -2.43 7.83
N ASN A 296 -19.70 -2.83 7.84
CA ASN A 296 -20.44 -3.18 9.06
C ASN A 296 -20.05 -4.55 9.65
N ILE A 297 -19.30 -5.40 8.94
CA ILE A 297 -18.87 -6.71 9.47
C ILE A 297 -17.81 -6.58 10.55
N LEU A 298 -17.18 -5.40 10.70
CA LEU A 298 -16.14 -5.22 11.71
C LEU A 298 -16.72 -5.35 13.12
N THR A 299 -17.88 -4.76 13.39
CA THR A 299 -18.50 -4.70 14.72
C THR A 299 -18.57 -6.06 15.43
N PRO A 300 -19.11 -7.14 14.82
CA PRO A 300 -19.10 -8.46 15.45
C PRO A 300 -17.69 -9.08 15.59
N LEU A 301 -16.70 -8.68 14.78
CA LEU A 301 -15.36 -9.27 14.74
C LEU A 301 -14.36 -8.63 15.71
N ILE A 302 -14.68 -7.45 16.28
CA ILE A 302 -13.76 -6.65 17.11
C ILE A 302 -13.06 -7.49 18.19
N ASN A 303 -13.84 -8.23 18.98
CA ASN A 303 -13.31 -9.02 20.11
C ASN A 303 -12.37 -10.15 19.67
N ASP A 304 -12.64 -10.77 18.52
CA ASP A 304 -11.84 -11.87 18.02
C ASP A 304 -10.54 -11.37 17.36
N LEU A 305 -10.59 -10.21 16.69
CA LEU A 305 -9.39 -9.52 16.22
C LEU A 305 -8.43 -9.17 17.37
N TYR A 306 -8.95 -8.68 18.50
CA TYR A 306 -8.12 -8.46 19.71
C TYR A 306 -7.45 -9.75 20.18
N ARG A 307 -8.19 -10.85 20.24
CA ARG A 307 -7.65 -12.15 20.69
C ARG A 307 -6.58 -12.69 19.76
N LEU A 308 -6.69 -12.46 18.46
CA LEU A 308 -5.66 -12.83 17.49
C LEU A 308 -4.38 -12.01 17.67
N SER A 309 -4.50 -10.71 17.95
CA SER A 309 -3.33 -9.88 18.22
C SER A 309 -2.64 -10.18 19.56
N ALA A 310 -3.35 -10.75 20.53
CA ALA A 310 -2.84 -10.99 21.88
C ALA A 310 -2.04 -12.30 22.03
N ARG A 311 -2.09 -13.21 21.05
CA ARG A 311 -1.35 -14.48 21.04
C ARG A 311 -0.09 -14.36 20.17
#